data_AF-A0A424WB76-F1
#
_entry.id   AF-A0A424WB76-F1
#
_cell.length_a   1.000
_cell.length_b   1.000
_cell.length_c   1.000
_cell.angle_alpha   90.00
_cell.angle_beta   90.00
_cell.angle_gamma   90.00
#
_symmetry.space_group_name_H-M   'P 1'
#
loop_
_entity.id
_entity.type
_entity.pdbx_description
1 polymer ?
#
loop_
_entity_poly.entity_id
_entity_poly.type
_entity_poly.pdbx_seq_one_letter_code
_entity_poly.pdbx_strand_id
1 'polypeptide(L)'
;MQPVDARPPSKPSFYSRVFFRFIDWLRNRIAQASLVGDRPIFDNSQFPWVAALEAEAPAIRAELAGLLSERQHLPAFHEISPDVGQITSDDQWKTFVFMGYGLRSERNLARCPATARALQGIPGIRTAFFSILEAGKRIPLHTGPYNGVLRLHLGLVVPEPAEQCWIEVGGERYSWREGRAVVFDDLYPHQVHNDTAGLRAVLFVDFERPCRVPVKWLNRLVLMAAPFTDEIRRGKANHDAWEKGYYRQK
;
A
#
# COMPACT_ATOMS: atom_id res chain seq x y z
N MET A 1 1.94 39.08 0.53
CA MET A 1 2.37 37.72 0.12
C MET A 1 3.89 37.75 0.09
N GLN A 2 4.56 37.25 1.14
CA GLN A 2 6.03 37.21 1.18
C GLN A 2 6.52 35.99 0.37
N PRO A 3 7.60 36.12 -0.42
CA PRO A 3 8.12 35.00 -1.18
C PRO A 3 8.76 33.98 -0.24
N VAL A 4 8.37 32.72 -0.40
CA VAL A 4 8.99 31.57 0.26
C VAL A 4 10.43 31.46 -0.26
N ASP A 5 11.37 31.62 0.65
CA ASP A 5 12.80 31.57 0.41
C ASP A 5 13.21 30.14 0.02
N ALA A 6 13.25 29.86 -1.28
CA ALA A 6 13.63 28.56 -1.82
C ALA A 6 15.15 28.42 -1.78
N ARG A 7 15.69 27.90 -0.67
CA ARG A 7 17.09 27.46 -0.62
C ARG A 7 17.30 26.40 -1.72
N PRO A 8 18.35 26.50 -2.55
CA PRO A 8 18.67 25.47 -3.52
C PRO A 8 18.98 24.15 -2.78
N PRO A 9 18.59 22.98 -3.33
CA PRO A 9 18.87 21.70 -2.70
C PRO A 9 20.38 21.54 -2.51
N SER A 10 20.80 21.22 -1.28
CA SER A 10 22.20 20.99 -0.96
C SER A 10 22.74 19.79 -1.73
N LYS A 11 23.99 19.87 -2.20
CA LYS A 11 24.63 18.76 -2.92
C LYS A 11 24.65 17.52 -2.02
N PRO A 12 24.26 16.33 -2.50
CA PRO A 12 24.20 15.13 -1.68
C PRO A 12 25.58 14.78 -1.13
N SER A 13 25.66 14.59 0.19
CA SER A 13 26.89 14.21 0.91
C SER A 13 27.47 12.90 0.36
N PHE A 14 28.77 12.67 0.53
CA PHE A 14 29.41 11.42 0.08
C PHE A 14 28.71 10.17 0.63
N TYR A 15 28.30 10.20 1.91
CA TYR A 15 27.53 9.12 2.56
C TYR A 15 26.18 8.89 1.89
N SER A 16 25.45 9.95 1.54
CA SER A 16 24.18 9.82 0.82
C SER A 16 24.38 9.19 -0.57
N ARG A 17 25.45 9.55 -1.29
CA ARG A 17 25.78 8.95 -2.59
C ARG A 17 26.11 7.46 -2.49
N VAL A 18 26.89 7.05 -1.48
CA VAL A 18 27.19 5.63 -1.24
C VAL A 18 25.92 4.86 -0.87
N PHE A 19 25.07 5.44 -0.02
CA PHE A 19 23.77 4.86 0.35
C PHE A 19 22.84 4.68 -0.85
N PHE A 20 22.64 5.72 -1.67
CA PHE A 20 21.80 5.62 -2.88
C PHE A 20 22.33 4.59 -3.87
N ARG A 21 23.65 4.53 -4.08
CA ARG A 21 24.27 3.49 -4.92
C ARG A 21 24.05 2.08 -4.37
N PHE A 22 24.07 1.90 -3.05
CA PHE A 22 23.75 0.61 -2.43
C PHE A 22 22.28 0.23 -2.63
N ILE A 23 21.36 1.19 -2.46
CA ILE A 23 19.93 0.97 -2.69
C ILE A 23 19.67 0.63 -4.16
N ASP A 24 20.26 1.35 -5.11
CA ASP A 24 20.10 1.04 -6.54
C ASP A 24 20.71 -0.32 -6.91
N TRP A 25 21.87 -0.66 -6.34
CA TRP A 25 22.43 -2.00 -6.47
C TRP A 25 21.46 -3.05 -5.93
N LEU A 26 20.91 -2.85 -4.73
CA LEU A 26 19.98 -3.80 -4.10
C LEU A 26 18.69 -3.96 -4.93
N ARG A 27 18.12 -2.85 -5.42
CA ARG A 27 16.95 -2.86 -6.31
C ARG A 27 17.20 -3.68 -7.56
N ASN A 28 18.33 -3.46 -8.23
CA ASN A 28 18.73 -4.21 -9.42
C ASN A 28 18.93 -5.71 -9.11
N ARG A 29 19.52 -6.05 -7.96
CA ARG A 29 19.70 -7.45 -7.55
C ARG A 29 18.38 -8.14 -7.23
N ILE A 30 17.43 -7.43 -6.62
CA ILE A 30 16.08 -7.92 -6.35
C ILE A 30 15.34 -8.21 -7.66
N ALA A 31 15.36 -7.26 -8.61
CA ALA A 31 14.76 -7.44 -9.93
C ALA A 31 15.33 -8.68 -10.65
N GLN A 32 16.66 -8.81 -10.71
CA GLN A 32 17.33 -9.96 -11.34
C GLN A 32 17.06 -11.30 -10.65
N ALA A 33 16.87 -11.30 -9.33
CA ALA A 33 16.64 -12.51 -8.55
C ALA A 33 15.15 -12.87 -8.41
N SER A 34 14.24 -12.02 -8.91
CA SER A 34 12.81 -12.23 -8.83
C SER A 34 12.40 -13.52 -9.54
N LEU A 35 11.63 -14.38 -8.86
CA LEU A 35 11.08 -15.62 -9.41
C LEU A 35 9.87 -15.38 -10.31
N VAL A 36 9.25 -14.22 -10.20
CA VAL A 36 8.06 -13.82 -10.98
C VAL A 36 8.39 -12.82 -12.08
N GLY A 37 9.68 -12.53 -12.29
CA GLY A 37 10.15 -11.51 -13.23
C GLY A 37 10.08 -10.09 -12.67
N ASP A 38 10.23 -9.11 -13.56
CA ASP A 38 10.19 -7.69 -13.23
C ASP A 38 9.35 -6.97 -14.27
N ARG A 39 8.11 -6.65 -13.89
CA ARG A 39 7.08 -6.05 -14.76
C ARG A 39 6.27 -5.06 -13.92
N PRO A 40 5.70 -4.02 -14.54
CA PRO A 40 4.85 -3.08 -13.81
C PRO A 40 3.59 -3.77 -13.27
N ILE A 41 2.89 -4.55 -14.09
CA ILE A 41 1.73 -5.36 -13.69
C ILE A 41 2.04 -6.84 -13.98
N PHE A 42 1.73 -7.71 -13.01
CA PHE A 42 2.04 -9.14 -13.09
C PHE A 42 0.81 -9.97 -13.51
N ASP A 43 1.08 -11.19 -14.00
CA ASP A 43 0.04 -12.19 -14.20
C ASP A 43 -0.28 -12.86 -12.86
N ASN A 44 -1.53 -12.74 -12.42
CA ASN A 44 -1.98 -13.30 -11.15
C ASN A 44 -1.79 -14.83 -11.05
N SER A 45 -1.70 -15.56 -12.17
CA SER A 45 -1.43 -17.00 -12.18
C SER A 45 -0.08 -17.37 -11.57
N GLN A 46 0.87 -16.42 -11.52
CA GLN A 46 2.16 -16.57 -10.84
C GLN A 46 2.03 -16.61 -9.29
N PHE A 47 0.85 -16.27 -8.76
CA PHE A 47 0.56 -16.21 -7.34
C PHE A 47 -0.66 -17.11 -7.00
N PRO A 48 -0.47 -18.44 -6.84
CA PRO A 48 -1.58 -19.38 -6.72
C PRO A 48 -2.56 -19.11 -5.56
N TRP A 49 -2.09 -18.41 -4.51
CA TRP A 49 -2.90 -18.01 -3.36
C TRP A 49 -3.90 -16.87 -3.66
N VAL A 50 -3.75 -16.16 -4.78
CA VAL A 50 -4.65 -15.07 -5.17
C VAL A 50 -6.07 -15.55 -5.38
N ALA A 51 -6.27 -16.74 -5.97
CA ALA A 51 -7.62 -17.28 -6.19
C ALA A 51 -8.37 -17.53 -4.87
N ALA A 52 -7.67 -17.98 -3.82
CA ALA A 52 -8.25 -18.15 -2.50
C ALA A 52 -8.59 -16.80 -1.83
N LEU A 53 -7.76 -15.77 -2.04
CA LEU A 53 -8.05 -14.41 -1.59
C LEU A 53 -9.29 -13.82 -2.30
N GLU A 54 -9.39 -13.98 -3.62
CA GLU A 54 -10.55 -13.52 -4.40
C GLU A 54 -11.85 -14.21 -3.96
N ALA A 55 -11.79 -15.50 -3.57
CA ALA A 55 -12.94 -16.23 -3.06
C ALA A 55 -13.49 -15.65 -1.74
N GLU A 56 -12.64 -15.04 -0.91
CA GLU A 56 -13.04 -14.37 0.34
C GLU A 56 -13.55 -12.93 0.11
N ALA A 57 -13.45 -12.39 -1.11
CA ALA A 57 -13.79 -11.00 -1.41
C ALA A 57 -15.22 -10.59 -0.97
N PRO A 58 -16.27 -11.42 -1.14
CA PRO A 58 -17.61 -11.07 -0.65
C PRO A 58 -17.66 -10.87 0.87
N ALA A 59 -16.96 -11.70 1.65
CA ALA A 59 -16.91 -11.61 3.10
C ALA A 59 -16.10 -10.38 3.55
N ILE A 60 -14.94 -10.14 2.91
CA ILE A 60 -14.11 -8.94 3.14
C ILE A 60 -14.91 -7.66 2.84
N ARG A 61 -15.66 -7.64 1.72
CA ARG A 61 -16.51 -6.52 1.33
C ARG A 61 -17.63 -6.27 2.33
N ALA A 62 -18.23 -7.31 2.91
CA ALA A 62 -19.26 -7.16 3.93
C ALA A 62 -18.71 -6.49 5.20
N GLU A 63 -17.49 -6.84 5.64
CA GLU A 63 -16.82 -6.19 6.77
C GLU A 63 -16.49 -4.72 6.46
N LEU A 64 -15.99 -4.45 5.25
CA LEU A 64 -15.73 -3.09 4.78
C LEU A 64 -17.00 -2.23 4.77
N ALA A 65 -18.16 -2.78 4.37
CA ALA A 65 -19.41 -2.02 4.32
C ALA A 65 -19.78 -1.43 5.69
N GLY A 66 -19.55 -2.17 6.79
CA GLY A 66 -19.75 -1.69 8.15
C GLY A 66 -18.74 -0.62 8.60
N LEU A 67 -17.56 -0.56 7.98
CA LEU A 67 -16.61 0.53 8.19
C LEU A 67 -16.96 1.77 7.35
N LEU A 68 -17.48 1.56 6.14
CA LEU A 68 -17.87 2.65 5.23
C LEU A 68 -19.04 3.48 5.76
N SER A 69 -19.94 2.89 6.57
CA SER A 69 -21.02 3.62 7.23
C SER A 69 -20.53 4.67 8.23
N GLU A 70 -19.28 4.55 8.69
CA GLU A 70 -18.64 5.47 9.62
C GLU A 70 -17.32 6.03 9.07
N ARG A 71 -17.19 6.07 7.74
CA ARG A 71 -15.94 6.46 7.05
C ARG A 71 -15.37 7.80 7.47
N GLN A 72 -16.20 8.73 7.94
CA GLN A 72 -15.76 10.03 8.46
C GLN A 72 -14.84 9.93 9.70
N HIS A 73 -14.88 8.81 10.43
CA HIS A 73 -14.00 8.55 11.58
C HIS A 73 -12.74 7.74 11.19
N LEU A 74 -12.64 7.33 9.92
CA LEU A 74 -11.43 6.69 9.42
C LEU A 74 -10.37 7.77 9.12
N PRO A 75 -9.12 7.52 9.50
CA PRO A 75 -8.04 8.48 9.37
C PRO A 75 -7.64 8.60 7.90
N ALA A 76 -7.31 9.82 7.50
CA ALA A 76 -6.64 10.06 6.22
C ALA A 76 -5.25 9.42 6.24
N PHE A 77 -4.75 8.98 5.09
CA PHE A 77 -3.49 8.24 5.05
C PHE A 77 -2.31 9.09 5.53
N HIS A 78 -2.31 10.39 5.24
CA HIS A 78 -1.26 11.31 5.67
C HIS A 78 -1.23 11.53 7.19
N GLU A 79 -2.34 11.29 7.89
CA GLU A 79 -2.39 11.34 9.37
C GLU A 79 -1.68 10.12 9.98
N ILE A 80 -1.74 8.97 9.30
CA ILE A 80 -1.08 7.74 9.73
C ILE A 80 0.36 7.67 9.26
N SER A 81 0.65 8.02 8.01
CA SER A 81 1.97 7.89 7.40
C SER A 81 2.53 9.25 7.00
N PRO A 82 3.50 9.80 7.76
CA PRO A 82 4.10 11.11 7.47
C PRO A 82 4.68 11.24 6.06
N ASP A 83 5.26 10.16 5.52
CA ASP A 83 5.88 10.14 4.19
C ASP A 83 4.86 10.34 3.06
N VAL A 84 3.61 9.89 3.29
CA VAL A 84 2.50 10.08 2.36
C VAL A 84 2.02 11.54 2.34
N GLY A 85 2.33 12.31 3.38
CA GLY A 85 2.05 13.75 3.44
C GLY A 85 2.69 14.56 2.29
N GLN A 86 3.72 14.01 1.63
CA GLN A 86 4.32 14.60 0.43
C GLN A 86 3.53 14.31 -0.86
N ILE A 87 2.64 13.31 -0.83
CA ILE A 87 1.85 12.84 -1.97
C ILE A 87 0.41 13.36 -1.89
N THR A 88 -0.15 13.40 -0.68
CA THR A 88 -1.50 13.91 -0.41
C THR A 88 -1.56 14.60 0.95
N SER A 89 -2.39 15.65 1.04
CA SER A 89 -2.65 16.36 2.29
C SER A 89 -4.15 16.56 2.57
N ASP A 90 -5.03 16.08 1.69
CA ASP A 90 -6.48 16.11 1.90
C ASP A 90 -7.01 14.85 2.61
N ASP A 91 -8.28 14.92 3.01
CA ASP A 91 -9.03 13.85 3.69
C ASP A 91 -9.72 12.87 2.71
N GLN A 92 -9.38 12.93 1.42
CA GLN A 92 -10.05 12.12 0.38
C GLN A 92 -9.41 10.75 0.19
N TRP A 93 -8.30 10.45 0.88
CA TRP A 93 -7.67 9.14 0.91
C TRP A 93 -7.66 8.60 2.34
N LYS A 94 -8.61 7.73 2.66
CA LYS A 94 -8.81 7.15 3.99
C LYS A 94 -8.26 5.72 4.07
N THR A 95 -7.83 5.33 5.27
CA THR A 95 -7.23 4.01 5.51
C THR A 95 -7.79 3.31 6.74
N PHE A 96 -7.85 1.98 6.73
CA PHE A 96 -8.12 1.17 7.93
C PHE A 96 -7.06 0.07 8.04
N VAL A 97 -6.08 0.26 8.93
CA VAL A 97 -4.82 -0.51 8.92
C VAL A 97 -4.90 -1.78 9.77
N PHE A 98 -4.69 -2.94 9.15
CA PHE A 98 -4.58 -4.23 9.83
C PHE A 98 -3.14 -4.54 10.24
N MET A 99 -2.20 -4.18 9.37
CA MET A 99 -0.78 -4.40 9.54
C MET A 99 0.01 -3.32 8.79
N GLY A 100 1.02 -2.73 9.41
CA GLY A 100 1.97 -1.83 8.76
C GLY A 100 3.40 -2.28 9.02
N TYR A 101 4.15 -2.61 7.96
CA TYR A 101 5.53 -3.13 8.05
C TYR A 101 5.70 -4.30 9.03
N GLY A 102 4.71 -5.19 9.14
CA GLY A 102 4.71 -6.34 10.05
C GLY A 102 4.16 -6.03 11.45
N LEU A 103 3.94 -4.76 11.79
CA LEU A 103 3.30 -4.36 13.06
C LEU A 103 1.78 -4.47 12.92
N ARG A 104 1.17 -5.32 13.73
CA ARG A 104 -0.25 -5.67 13.66
C ARG A 104 -1.12 -4.75 14.53
N SER A 105 -2.33 -4.47 14.08
CA SER A 105 -3.43 -4.00 14.92
C SER A 105 -4.36 -5.17 15.23
N GLU A 106 -4.25 -5.73 16.44
CA GLU A 106 -5.10 -6.83 16.86
C GLU A 106 -6.58 -6.41 16.99
N ARG A 107 -6.86 -5.13 17.28
CA ARG A 107 -8.25 -4.63 17.35
C ARG A 107 -8.90 -4.55 15.98
N ASN A 108 -8.20 -4.01 14.98
CA ASN A 108 -8.73 -3.93 13.61
C ASN A 108 -8.89 -5.33 13.00
N LEU A 109 -7.95 -6.23 13.27
CA LEU A 109 -8.04 -7.63 12.86
C LEU A 109 -9.21 -8.37 13.54
N ALA A 110 -9.41 -8.19 14.85
CA ALA A 110 -10.53 -8.78 15.56
C ALA A 110 -11.89 -8.24 15.05
N ARG A 111 -11.91 -7.00 14.57
CA ARG A 111 -13.11 -6.38 13.99
C ARG A 111 -13.45 -6.89 12.58
N CYS A 112 -12.45 -7.36 11.83
CA CYS A 112 -12.61 -7.88 10.48
C CYS A 112 -12.09 -9.33 10.39
N PRO A 113 -12.74 -10.29 11.07
CA PRO A 113 -12.25 -11.67 11.16
C PRO A 113 -12.12 -12.39 9.81
N ALA A 114 -12.99 -12.16 8.83
CA ALA A 114 -12.87 -12.73 7.50
C ALA A 114 -11.62 -12.18 6.79
N THR A 115 -11.42 -10.86 6.85
CA THR A 115 -10.19 -10.21 6.36
C THR A 115 -8.95 -10.77 7.06
N ALA A 116 -8.97 -10.89 8.39
CA ALA A 116 -7.87 -11.44 9.15
C ALA A 116 -7.51 -12.87 8.74
N ARG A 117 -8.50 -13.73 8.48
CA ARG A 117 -8.28 -15.09 7.95
C ARG A 117 -7.70 -15.06 6.54
N ALA A 118 -8.24 -14.25 5.64
CA ALA A 118 -7.75 -14.14 4.27
C ALA A 118 -6.28 -13.70 4.21
N LEU A 119 -5.88 -12.75 5.06
CA LEU A 119 -4.50 -12.27 5.16
C LEU A 119 -3.51 -13.35 5.62
N GLN A 120 -3.94 -14.36 6.40
CA GLN A 120 -3.08 -15.47 6.80
C GLN A 120 -2.64 -16.35 5.61
N GLY A 121 -3.43 -16.37 4.53
CA GLY A 121 -3.10 -17.09 3.30
C GLY A 121 -2.04 -16.42 2.43
N ILE A 122 -1.64 -15.18 2.73
CA ILE A 122 -0.73 -14.39 1.89
C ILE A 122 0.72 -14.57 2.39
N PRO A 123 1.62 -15.16 1.58
CA PRO A 123 2.98 -15.42 2.01
C PRO A 123 3.78 -14.12 2.14
N GLY A 124 4.44 -13.94 3.30
CA GLY A 124 5.37 -12.83 3.50
C GLY A 124 4.70 -11.45 3.53
N ILE A 125 3.43 -11.37 3.94
CA ILE A 125 2.71 -10.12 4.13
C ILE A 125 3.49 -9.14 5.02
N ARG A 126 3.52 -7.88 4.61
CA ARG A 126 4.20 -6.78 5.33
C ARG A 126 3.25 -5.66 5.68
N THR A 127 2.36 -5.30 4.78
CA THR A 127 1.39 -4.23 5.01
C THR A 127 0.03 -4.69 4.51
N ALA A 128 -1.04 -4.40 5.25
CA ALA A 128 -2.39 -4.58 4.79
C ALA A 128 -3.36 -3.58 5.42
N PHE A 129 -4.20 -2.98 4.59
CA PHE A 129 -5.22 -2.03 5.01
C PHE A 129 -6.32 -1.91 3.97
N PHE A 130 -7.50 -1.44 4.37
CA PHE A 130 -8.48 -0.94 3.40
C PHE A 130 -8.07 0.45 2.92
N SER A 131 -7.91 0.61 1.61
CA SER A 131 -7.56 1.87 0.97
C SER A 131 -8.78 2.44 0.25
N ILE A 132 -9.30 3.56 0.74
CA ILE A 132 -10.54 4.17 0.29
C ILE A 132 -10.20 5.52 -0.35
N LEU A 133 -10.53 5.68 -1.63
CA LEU A 133 -10.48 6.97 -2.32
C LEU A 133 -11.88 7.51 -2.53
N GLU A 134 -12.11 8.74 -2.10
CA GLU A 134 -13.34 9.46 -2.37
C GLU A 134 -13.46 9.84 -3.87
N ALA A 135 -14.65 10.26 -4.27
CA ALA A 135 -14.95 10.73 -5.62
C ALA A 135 -14.02 11.87 -6.05
N GLY A 136 -13.57 11.84 -7.30
CA GLY A 136 -12.66 12.84 -7.87
C GLY A 136 -11.21 12.78 -7.38
N LYS A 137 -10.86 11.89 -6.44
CA LYS A 137 -9.51 11.84 -5.88
C LYS A 137 -8.50 11.34 -6.90
N ARG A 138 -7.44 12.12 -7.10
CA ARG A 138 -6.25 11.76 -7.86
C ARG A 138 -5.04 11.66 -6.94
N ILE A 139 -4.24 10.62 -7.14
CA ILE A 139 -2.92 10.47 -6.53
C ILE A 139 -1.91 10.73 -7.65
N PRO A 140 -1.05 11.77 -7.52
CA PRO A 140 -0.12 12.15 -8.57
C PRO A 140 0.92 11.06 -8.82
N LEU A 141 1.65 11.19 -9.93
CA LEU A 141 2.73 10.28 -10.29
C LEU A 141 3.80 10.22 -9.19
N HIS A 142 4.05 9.02 -8.68
CA HIS A 142 5.04 8.76 -7.64
C HIS A 142 5.64 7.36 -7.81
N THR A 143 6.65 7.04 -7.00
CA THR A 143 7.28 5.71 -6.95
C THR A 143 7.31 5.22 -5.51
N GLY A 144 7.11 3.92 -5.34
CA GLY A 144 7.33 3.22 -4.09
C GLY A 144 8.79 3.29 -3.65
N PRO A 145 9.06 3.14 -2.35
CA PRO A 145 10.41 3.27 -1.82
C PRO A 145 11.29 2.04 -2.07
N TYR A 146 10.70 0.85 -2.31
CA TYR A 146 11.45 -0.40 -2.31
C TYR A 146 10.77 -1.57 -3.05
N ASN A 147 11.46 -2.17 -4.04
CA ASN A 147 10.94 -3.33 -4.80
C ASN A 147 11.11 -4.69 -4.11
N GLY A 148 11.55 -4.72 -2.85
CA GLY A 148 11.59 -5.95 -2.07
C GLY A 148 10.20 -6.47 -1.68
N VAL A 149 9.16 -5.66 -1.88
CA VAL A 149 7.77 -6.07 -1.83
C VAL A 149 7.12 -5.96 -3.21
N LEU A 150 6.01 -6.66 -3.38
CA LEU A 150 5.04 -6.43 -4.44
C LEU A 150 3.73 -5.98 -3.81
N ARG A 151 2.97 -5.18 -4.57
CA ARG A 151 1.68 -4.66 -4.13
C ARG A 151 0.55 -5.40 -4.79
N LEU A 152 -0.44 -5.77 -3.99
CA LEU A 152 -1.71 -6.32 -4.43
C LEU A 152 -2.85 -5.39 -4.05
N HIS A 153 -3.74 -5.11 -4.99
CA HIS A 153 -5.05 -4.51 -4.71
C HIS A 153 -6.14 -5.52 -5.06
N LEU A 154 -6.98 -5.90 -4.09
CA LEU A 154 -8.24 -6.60 -4.33
C LEU A 154 -9.37 -5.56 -4.41
N GLY A 155 -10.06 -5.49 -5.55
CA GLY A 155 -11.21 -4.61 -5.74
C GLY A 155 -12.38 -5.00 -4.83
N LEU A 156 -12.82 -4.11 -3.94
CA LEU A 156 -13.93 -4.37 -3.02
C LEU A 156 -15.16 -3.54 -3.35
N VAL A 157 -14.96 -2.26 -3.66
CA VAL A 157 -15.99 -1.35 -4.18
C VAL A 157 -15.36 -0.60 -5.34
N VAL A 158 -15.94 -0.75 -6.54
CA VAL A 158 -15.46 -0.08 -7.74
C VAL A 158 -16.58 0.78 -8.31
N PRO A 159 -16.42 2.11 -8.37
CA PRO A 159 -17.46 3.00 -8.87
C PRO A 159 -17.58 2.95 -10.39
N GLU A 160 -18.79 3.20 -10.90
CA GLU A 160 -19.06 3.26 -12.33
C GLU A 160 -18.97 4.71 -12.87
N PRO A 161 -18.56 4.90 -14.14
CA PRO A 161 -18.04 3.88 -15.05
C PRO A 161 -16.62 3.45 -14.66
N ALA A 162 -16.36 2.14 -14.60
CA ALA A 162 -15.09 1.58 -14.11
C ALA A 162 -13.85 2.11 -14.84
N GLU A 163 -13.98 2.50 -16.12
CA GLU A 163 -12.89 3.06 -16.93
C GLU A 163 -12.40 4.43 -16.42
N GLN A 164 -13.22 5.15 -15.65
CA GLN A 164 -12.84 6.42 -15.00
C GLN A 164 -12.18 6.21 -13.63
N CYS A 165 -12.07 4.96 -13.17
CA CYS A 165 -11.37 4.58 -11.95
C CYS A 165 -10.19 3.64 -12.27
N TRP A 166 -8.99 4.20 -12.38
CA TRP A 166 -7.82 3.47 -12.89
C TRP A 166 -6.52 3.79 -12.14
N ILE A 167 -5.59 2.85 -12.25
CA ILE A 167 -4.18 3.03 -11.92
C ILE A 167 -3.37 2.87 -13.20
N GLU A 168 -2.32 3.66 -13.36
CA GLU A 168 -1.33 3.48 -14.40
C GLU A 168 0.01 3.18 -13.73
N VAL A 169 0.65 2.06 -14.07
CA VAL A 169 1.91 1.60 -13.49
C VAL A 169 2.89 1.36 -14.62
N GLY A 170 4.00 2.10 -14.65
CA GLY A 170 5.01 1.94 -15.70
C GLY A 170 4.46 2.13 -17.13
N GLY A 171 3.40 2.92 -17.30
CA GLY A 171 2.71 3.15 -18.58
C GLY A 171 1.61 2.15 -18.91
N GLU A 172 1.39 1.12 -18.08
CA GLU A 172 0.29 0.15 -18.24
C GLU A 172 -0.90 0.59 -17.38
N ARG A 173 -2.06 0.81 -18.00
CA ARG A 173 -3.29 1.21 -17.31
C ARG A 173 -4.16 0.01 -16.94
N TYR A 174 -4.67 0.02 -15.71
CA TYR A 174 -5.56 -0.99 -15.16
C TYR A 174 -6.75 -0.33 -14.46
N SER A 175 -7.96 -0.81 -14.75
CA SER A 175 -9.19 -0.44 -14.04
C SER A 175 -9.61 -1.58 -13.14
N TRP A 176 -9.93 -1.28 -11.88
CA TRP A 176 -10.30 -2.31 -10.91
C TRP A 176 -11.59 -3.03 -11.30
N ARG A 177 -11.72 -4.26 -10.83
CA ARG A 177 -12.95 -5.06 -10.92
C ARG A 177 -13.28 -5.58 -9.53
N GLU A 178 -14.54 -5.51 -9.14
CA GLU A 178 -14.95 -6.06 -7.85
C GLU A 178 -14.64 -7.56 -7.77
N GLY A 179 -14.11 -7.99 -6.63
CA GLY A 179 -13.72 -9.36 -6.37
C GLY A 179 -12.45 -9.82 -7.09
N ARG A 180 -11.77 -8.96 -7.85
CA ARG A 180 -10.54 -9.31 -8.57
C ARG A 180 -9.32 -8.59 -8.02
N ALA A 181 -8.23 -9.34 -7.89
CA ALA A 181 -6.94 -8.82 -7.50
C ALA A 181 -6.16 -8.30 -8.71
N VAL A 182 -5.28 -7.35 -8.46
CA VAL A 182 -4.19 -6.98 -9.38
C VAL A 182 -2.90 -6.92 -8.58
N VAL A 183 -1.84 -7.55 -9.09
CA VAL A 183 -0.49 -7.48 -8.52
C VAL A 183 0.37 -6.60 -9.40
N PHE A 184 1.07 -5.64 -8.79
CA PHE A 184 1.93 -4.70 -9.49
C PHE A 184 3.16 -4.36 -8.65
N ASP A 185 4.20 -3.87 -9.32
CA ASP A 185 5.39 -3.33 -8.66
C ASP A 185 5.26 -1.81 -8.54
N ASP A 186 5.09 -1.33 -7.31
CA ASP A 186 4.95 0.09 -7.03
C ASP A 186 6.28 0.85 -7.18
N LEU A 187 7.41 0.18 -7.39
CA LEU A 187 8.66 0.84 -7.75
C LEU A 187 8.61 1.52 -9.11
N TYR A 188 7.79 0.99 -10.04
CA TYR A 188 7.52 1.67 -11.30
C TYR A 188 6.73 2.96 -11.03
N PRO A 189 7.01 4.06 -11.76
CA PRO A 189 6.21 5.27 -11.65
C PRO A 189 4.73 4.96 -11.84
N HIS A 190 3.90 5.38 -10.90
CA HIS A 190 2.48 5.11 -10.92
C HIS A 190 1.64 6.27 -10.41
N GLN A 191 0.43 6.37 -10.95
CA GLN A 191 -0.57 7.36 -10.58
C GLN A 191 -1.95 6.72 -10.54
N VAL A 192 -2.84 7.26 -9.72
CA VAL A 192 -4.18 6.73 -9.51
C VAL A 192 -5.21 7.82 -9.71
N HIS A 193 -6.26 7.51 -10.46
CA HIS A 193 -7.37 8.41 -10.69
C HIS A 193 -8.67 7.72 -10.30
N ASN A 194 -9.45 8.36 -9.43
CA ASN A 194 -10.86 8.08 -9.26
C ASN A 194 -11.66 9.26 -9.81
N ASP A 195 -11.81 9.35 -11.13
CA ASP A 195 -12.52 10.44 -11.80
C ASP A 195 -14.05 10.23 -11.81
N THR A 196 -14.56 9.28 -11.03
CA THR A 196 -15.99 8.98 -10.89
C THR A 196 -16.66 9.82 -9.78
N ALA A 197 -17.99 9.72 -9.71
CA ALA A 197 -18.79 10.29 -8.62
C ALA A 197 -18.90 9.37 -7.38
N GLY A 198 -18.36 8.15 -7.43
CA GLY A 198 -18.40 7.18 -6.34
C GLY A 198 -17.05 7.03 -5.65
N LEU A 199 -17.06 6.47 -4.44
CA LEU A 199 -15.83 6.06 -3.77
C LEU A 199 -15.30 4.75 -4.35
N ARG A 200 -13.99 4.57 -4.28
CA ARG A 200 -13.30 3.32 -4.61
C ARG A 200 -12.62 2.75 -3.38
N ALA A 201 -12.89 1.49 -3.07
CA ALA A 201 -12.24 0.80 -1.97
C ALA A 201 -11.56 -0.49 -2.44
N VAL A 202 -10.32 -0.69 -2.00
CA VAL A 202 -9.55 -1.92 -2.22
C VAL A 202 -9.00 -2.45 -0.90
N LEU A 203 -8.81 -3.77 -0.81
CA LEU A 203 -7.86 -4.30 0.15
C LEU A 203 -6.47 -4.15 -0.46
N PHE A 204 -5.66 -3.29 0.15
CA PHE A 204 -4.28 -3.05 -0.20
C PHE A 204 -3.42 -4.03 0.59
N VAL A 205 -2.50 -4.72 -0.07
CA VAL A 205 -1.54 -5.63 0.57
C VAL A 205 -0.16 -5.46 -0.05
N ASP A 206 0.86 -5.21 0.76
CA ASP A 206 2.25 -5.41 0.35
C ASP A 206 2.76 -6.74 0.91
N PHE A 207 3.39 -7.55 0.06
CA PHE A 207 3.97 -8.85 0.42
C PHE A 207 5.39 -9.00 -0.14
N GLU A 208 6.23 -9.82 0.51
CA GLU A 208 7.60 -10.07 0.08
C GLU A 208 7.68 -10.52 -1.38
N ARG A 209 8.48 -9.82 -2.20
CA ARG A 209 8.75 -10.25 -3.58
C ARG A 209 9.42 -11.63 -3.57
N PRO A 210 8.87 -12.64 -4.27
CA PRO A 210 9.50 -13.95 -4.38
C PRO A 210 10.86 -13.85 -5.07
N CYS A 211 11.94 -14.15 -4.36
CA CYS A 211 13.32 -14.07 -4.88
C CYS A 211 14.09 -15.39 -4.70
N ARG A 212 15.11 -15.60 -5.54
CA ARG A 212 16.10 -16.68 -5.38
C ARG A 212 17.03 -16.40 -4.19
N VAL A 213 17.52 -17.47 -3.56
CA VAL A 213 18.61 -17.40 -2.56
C VAL A 213 19.91 -16.99 -3.28
N PRO A 214 20.78 -16.13 -2.70
CA PRO A 214 20.71 -15.56 -1.35
C PRO A 214 19.92 -14.24 -1.24
N VAL A 215 19.48 -13.64 -2.35
CA VAL A 215 18.78 -12.34 -2.36
C VAL A 215 17.50 -12.37 -1.53
N LYS A 216 16.79 -13.51 -1.50
CA LYS A 216 15.63 -13.72 -0.61
C LYS A 216 15.94 -13.39 0.85
N TRP A 217 17.08 -13.84 1.37
CA TRP A 217 17.47 -13.63 2.76
C TRP A 217 17.90 -12.20 3.03
N LEU A 218 18.60 -11.59 2.07
CA LEU A 218 18.96 -10.18 2.14
C LEU A 218 17.71 -9.29 2.15
N ASN A 219 16.76 -9.53 1.23
CA ASN A 219 15.49 -8.80 1.17
C ASN A 219 14.71 -8.92 2.49
N ARG A 220 14.56 -10.15 3.00
CA ARG A 220 13.89 -10.38 4.28
C ARG A 220 14.57 -9.65 5.44
N LEU A 221 15.90 -9.61 5.48
CA LEU A 221 16.64 -8.87 6.51
C LEU A 221 16.37 -7.36 6.43
N VAL A 222 16.37 -6.77 5.23
CA VAL A 222 16.05 -5.36 5.02
C VAL A 222 14.62 -5.05 5.46
N LEU A 223 13.66 -5.89 5.07
CA LEU A 223 12.25 -5.72 5.48
C LEU A 223 12.02 -5.90 6.98
N MET A 224 12.79 -6.77 7.65
CA MET A 224 12.76 -6.90 9.12
C MET A 224 13.39 -5.70 9.83
N ALA A 225 14.30 -4.98 9.17
CA ALA A 225 14.89 -3.76 9.72
C ALA A 225 13.99 -2.52 9.56
N ALA A 226 13.07 -2.53 8.58
CA ALA A 226 12.22 -1.38 8.28
C ALA A 226 11.43 -0.83 9.50
N PRO A 227 10.80 -1.64 10.37
CA PRO A 227 10.04 -1.13 11.52
C PRO A 227 10.87 -0.33 12.53
N PHE A 228 12.21 -0.42 12.46
CA PHE A 228 13.08 0.31 13.37
C PHE A 228 13.37 1.74 12.93
N THR A 229 12.94 2.18 11.74
CA THR A 229 13.10 3.56 11.29
C THR A 229 12.14 4.51 12.01
N ASP A 230 12.53 5.77 12.16
CA ASP A 230 11.74 6.77 12.89
C ASP A 230 10.43 7.11 12.16
N GLU A 231 10.41 7.01 10.84
CA GLU A 231 9.22 7.20 10.01
C GLU A 231 8.16 6.15 10.34
N ILE A 232 8.54 4.88 10.35
CA ILE A 232 7.59 3.77 10.60
C ILE A 232 7.15 3.75 12.07
N ARG A 233 8.05 4.03 13.02
CA ARG A 233 7.69 4.14 14.44
C ARG A 233 6.71 5.28 14.69
N ARG A 234 6.90 6.43 14.06
CA ARG A 234 5.96 7.56 14.14
C ARG A 234 4.61 7.17 13.55
N GLY A 235 4.60 6.52 12.38
CA GLY A 235 3.34 6.09 11.78
C GLY A 235 2.58 5.08 12.64
N LYS A 236 3.29 4.15 13.30
CA LYS A 236 2.69 3.25 14.29
C LYS A 236 2.11 3.99 15.48
N ALA A 237 2.83 4.97 16.03
CA ALA A 237 2.35 5.78 17.15
C ALA A 237 1.09 6.59 16.77
N ASN A 238 1.04 7.16 15.56
CA ASN A 238 -0.14 7.84 15.04
C ASN A 238 -1.33 6.88 14.91
N HIS A 239 -1.10 5.68 14.38
CA HIS A 239 -2.12 4.65 14.29
C HIS A 239 -2.66 4.24 15.67
N ASP A 240 -1.78 4.02 16.65
CA ASP A 240 -2.18 3.65 18.02
C ASP A 240 -3.00 4.75 18.71
N ALA A 241 -2.63 6.02 18.47
CA ALA A 241 -3.37 7.17 18.97
C ALA A 241 -4.77 7.23 18.35
N TRP A 242 -4.87 7.05 17.04
CA TRP A 242 -6.16 6.97 16.34
C TRP A 242 -7.01 5.81 16.85
N GLU A 243 -6.46 4.58 16.93
CA GLU A 243 -7.19 3.41 17.43
C GLU A 243 -7.76 3.63 18.83
N LYS A 244 -6.98 4.25 19.72
CA LYS A 244 -7.43 4.57 21.08
C LYS A 244 -8.63 5.51 21.08
N GLY A 245 -8.66 6.50 20.18
CA GLY A 245 -9.81 7.40 20.02
C GLY A 245 -11.01 6.69 19.41
N TYR A 246 -10.79 5.99 18.30
CA TYR A 246 -11.82 5.32 17.51
C TYR A 246 -12.58 4.24 18.29
N TYR A 247 -11.88 3.40 19.06
CA TYR A 247 -12.52 2.34 19.85
C TYR A 247 -13.06 2.80 21.20
N ARG A 248 -12.75 4.02 21.68
CA ARG A 248 -13.37 4.56 22.91
C ARG A 248 -14.81 4.99 22.68
N GLN A 249 -15.17 5.30 21.44
CA GLN A 249 -16.50 5.78 21.05
C GLN A 249 -17.47 4.63 20.69
N LYS A 250 -17.07 3.38 20.93
CA LYS A 250 -17.78 2.14 20.60
C LYS A 250 -17.91 1.26 21.83
#